data_AF-A0A0F4LJL9-F1
#
_entry.id   AF-A0A0F4LJL9-F1
#
_cell.length_a   1.000
_cell.length_b   1.000
_cell.length_c   1.000
_cell.angle_alpha   90.00
_cell.angle_beta   90.00
_cell.angle_gamma   90.00
#
_symmetry.space_group_name_H-M   'P 1'
#
loop_
_entity.id
_entity.type
_entity.pdbx_description
1 polymer ?
#
loop_
_entity_poly.entity_id
_entity_poly.type
_entity_poly.pdbx_seq_one_letter_code
_entity_poly.pdbx_strand_id
1 'polypeptide(L)'
;MNPDFAIVLNFKLKNAKGVDADFLVKTARNIGARAVAADAFKTDFAKACKKYTIALVTTEPIQANYELSAANVVEQLVLQRKAGQQAVIDIPITDDGNLLAETKALLTQINNWMHLFGHAFNEGEPCHLTISNVNEDNGFVLQNRHMHFQKYIFIKAPLPEIIKIHGLTNKPNRIEMVAQRTELDFTFADNQLTINLKNAPKSDFTWQVIRIQEHRPEDDIKATKF
;
A
#
# COMPACT_ATOMS: atom_id res chain seq x y z
N MET A 1 8.14 -20.09 -1.06
CA MET A 1 8.05 -18.70 -0.57
C MET A 1 6.62 -18.26 -0.84
N ASN A 2 5.79 -18.04 0.19
CA ASN A 2 4.45 -17.48 -0.02
C ASN A 2 4.65 -16.09 -0.61
N PRO A 3 3.96 -15.73 -1.71
CA PRO A 3 4.06 -14.36 -2.20
C PRO A 3 3.45 -13.43 -1.14
N ASP A 4 4.23 -12.48 -0.63
CA ASP A 4 3.75 -11.46 0.32
C ASP A 4 2.89 -10.45 -0.44
N PHE A 5 1.59 -10.72 -0.49
CA PHE A 5 0.57 -9.85 -1.07
C PHE A 5 -0.01 -8.92 -0.03
N ALA A 6 -0.01 -7.62 -0.28
CA ALA A 6 -0.59 -6.66 0.67
C ALA A 6 -2.13 -6.70 0.68
N ILE A 7 -2.77 -6.98 -0.46
CA ILE A 7 -4.23 -7.07 -0.61
C ILE A 7 -4.61 -8.34 -1.37
N VAL A 8 -5.56 -9.10 -0.81
CA VAL A 8 -6.25 -10.21 -1.45
C VAL A 8 -7.75 -9.91 -1.47
N LEU A 9 -8.38 -9.89 -2.65
CA LEU A 9 -9.84 -9.84 -2.73
C LEU A 9 -10.41 -11.26 -2.78
N ASN A 10 -11.29 -11.60 -1.85
CA ASN A 10 -11.91 -12.90 -1.71
C ASN A 10 -13.38 -12.86 -2.17
N PHE A 11 -13.62 -13.20 -3.44
CA PHE A 11 -14.96 -13.19 -4.03
C PHE A 11 -15.81 -14.35 -3.54
N LYS A 12 -16.98 -14.04 -2.97
CA LYS A 12 -17.98 -15.00 -2.50
C LYS A 12 -19.01 -15.25 -3.61
N LEU A 13 -18.94 -16.42 -4.24
CA LEU A 13 -19.58 -16.73 -5.52
C LEU A 13 -20.50 -17.96 -5.46
N LYS A 14 -20.57 -18.69 -4.34
CA LYS A 14 -21.32 -19.97 -4.24
C LYS A 14 -22.76 -19.93 -4.76
N ASN A 15 -23.44 -18.80 -4.64
CA ASN A 15 -24.83 -18.62 -5.10
C ASN A 15 -24.96 -17.74 -6.35
N ALA A 16 -23.86 -17.17 -6.83
CA ALA A 16 -23.86 -16.21 -7.92
C ALA A 16 -23.97 -16.92 -9.28
N LYS A 17 -24.80 -16.36 -10.17
CA LYS A 17 -24.97 -16.76 -11.56
C LYS A 17 -24.43 -15.66 -12.48
N GLY A 18 -24.08 -16.01 -13.71
CA GLY A 18 -23.60 -15.02 -14.68
C GLY A 18 -22.31 -14.31 -14.28
N VAL A 19 -21.48 -14.94 -13.45
CA VAL A 19 -20.24 -14.35 -12.92
C VAL A 19 -19.26 -14.05 -14.06
N ASP A 20 -18.90 -12.78 -14.20
CA ASP A 20 -17.82 -12.34 -15.07
C ASP A 20 -16.49 -12.31 -14.31
N ALA A 21 -15.75 -13.42 -14.37
CA ALA A 21 -14.43 -13.52 -13.74
C ALA A 21 -13.42 -12.52 -14.33
N ASP A 22 -13.53 -12.15 -15.62
CA ASP A 22 -12.60 -11.18 -16.24
C ASP A 22 -12.80 -9.79 -15.62
N PHE A 23 -14.06 -9.36 -15.47
CA PHE A 23 -14.42 -8.11 -14.82
C PHE A 23 -13.96 -8.06 -13.36
N LEU A 24 -14.21 -9.11 -12.57
CA LEU A 24 -13.87 -9.14 -11.15
C LEU A 24 -12.35 -9.12 -10.93
N VAL A 25 -11.60 -9.92 -11.69
CA VAL A 25 -10.14 -9.95 -11.63
C VAL A 25 -9.53 -8.63 -12.12
N LYS A 26 -10.06 -8.03 -13.19
CA LYS A 26 -9.64 -6.70 -13.65
C LYS A 26 -9.88 -5.63 -12.58
N THR A 27 -11.02 -5.71 -11.90
CA THR A 27 -11.35 -4.79 -10.80
C THR A 27 -10.32 -4.91 -9.68
N ALA A 28 -9.97 -6.13 -9.26
CA ALA A 28 -8.91 -6.34 -8.27
C ALA A 28 -7.55 -5.80 -8.72
N ARG A 29 -7.19 -5.99 -9.99
CA ARG A 29 -5.93 -5.45 -10.52
C ARG A 29 -5.90 -3.92 -10.50
N ASN A 30 -7.02 -3.27 -10.85
CA ASN A 30 -7.13 -1.82 -10.93
C ASN A 30 -6.92 -1.15 -9.58
N ILE A 31 -7.49 -1.72 -8.51
CA ILE A 31 -7.29 -1.18 -7.15
C ILE A 31 -5.91 -1.49 -6.56
N GLY A 32 -5.04 -2.16 -7.30
CA GLY A 32 -3.69 -2.49 -6.87
C GLY A 32 -3.54 -3.82 -6.12
N ALA A 33 -4.60 -4.64 -6.02
CA ALA A 33 -4.49 -5.99 -5.49
C ALA A 33 -3.68 -6.89 -6.44
N ARG A 34 -2.85 -7.76 -5.85
CA ARG A 34 -1.94 -8.66 -6.57
C ARG A 34 -2.34 -10.13 -6.47
N ALA A 35 -3.37 -10.40 -5.69
CA ALA A 35 -3.98 -11.71 -5.57
C ALA A 35 -5.49 -11.61 -5.39
N VAL A 36 -6.17 -12.66 -5.80
CA VAL A 36 -7.60 -12.87 -5.58
C VAL A 36 -7.85 -14.30 -5.12
N ALA A 37 -8.93 -14.48 -4.40
CA ALA A 37 -9.54 -15.77 -4.13
C ALA A 37 -10.98 -15.77 -4.61
N ALA A 38 -11.47 -16.96 -4.94
CA ALA A 38 -12.82 -17.18 -5.44
C ALA A 38 -13.28 -18.54 -4.93
N ASP A 39 -14.44 -18.66 -4.31
CA ASP A 39 -14.94 -19.95 -3.78
C ASP A 39 -15.68 -20.81 -4.83
N ALA A 40 -15.90 -20.29 -6.04
CA ALA A 40 -16.42 -20.99 -7.22
C ALA A 40 -15.73 -20.49 -8.51
N PHE A 41 -16.11 -21.05 -9.68
CA PHE A 41 -15.62 -20.64 -11.01
C PHE A 41 -14.09 -20.60 -11.17
N LYS A 42 -13.38 -21.53 -10.51
CA LYS A 42 -11.90 -21.53 -10.40
C LYS A 42 -11.16 -21.47 -11.74
N THR A 43 -11.64 -22.17 -12.76
CA THR A 43 -11.01 -22.20 -14.10
C THR A 43 -11.06 -20.83 -14.78
N ASP A 44 -12.21 -20.15 -14.72
CA ASP A 44 -12.38 -18.83 -15.32
C ASP A 44 -11.55 -17.78 -14.60
N PHE A 45 -11.53 -17.84 -13.26
CA PHE A 45 -10.64 -17.02 -12.44
C PHE A 45 -9.16 -17.28 -12.75
N ALA A 46 -8.72 -18.53 -12.93
CA ALA A 46 -7.34 -18.84 -13.27
C ALA A 46 -6.94 -18.24 -14.63
N LYS A 47 -7.83 -18.30 -15.63
CA LYS A 47 -7.63 -17.69 -16.94
C LYS A 47 -7.51 -16.17 -16.86
N ALA A 48 -8.43 -15.52 -16.14
CA ALA A 48 -8.40 -14.08 -15.95
C ALA A 48 -7.16 -13.63 -15.13
N CYS A 49 -6.81 -14.36 -14.07
CA CYS A 49 -5.62 -14.09 -13.25
C CYS A 49 -4.34 -14.12 -14.09
N LYS A 50 -4.20 -15.11 -14.98
CA LYS A 50 -3.09 -15.18 -15.94
C LYS A 50 -3.07 -13.97 -16.87
N LYS A 51 -4.23 -13.55 -17.39
CA LYS A 51 -4.35 -12.39 -18.29
C LYS A 51 -3.89 -11.09 -17.63
N TYR A 52 -4.24 -10.87 -16.36
CA TYR A 52 -3.92 -9.62 -15.65
C TYR A 52 -2.66 -9.69 -14.78
N THR A 53 -1.93 -10.82 -14.82
CA THR A 53 -0.73 -11.06 -14.01
C THR A 53 -0.98 -10.84 -12.51
N ILE A 54 -2.09 -11.39 -12.02
CA ILE A 54 -2.41 -11.46 -10.59
C ILE A 54 -2.53 -12.92 -10.18
N ALA A 55 -2.25 -13.23 -8.91
CA ALA A 55 -2.30 -14.60 -8.43
C ALA A 55 -3.73 -15.04 -8.09
N LEU A 56 -4.10 -16.25 -8.48
CA LEU A 56 -5.23 -16.95 -7.88
C LEU A 56 -4.71 -17.71 -6.66
N VAL A 57 -5.10 -17.27 -5.47
CA VAL A 57 -4.69 -17.92 -4.22
C VAL A 57 -5.83 -18.77 -3.67
N THR A 58 -5.47 -19.82 -2.97
CA THR A 58 -6.39 -20.51 -2.07
C THR A 58 -6.42 -19.74 -0.77
N THR A 59 -7.47 -18.97 -0.54
CA THR A 59 -7.82 -18.62 0.83
C THR A 59 -8.48 -19.87 1.41
N GLU A 60 -7.84 -20.51 2.39
CA GLU A 60 -8.60 -21.14 3.47
C GLU A 60 -9.62 -20.12 4.03
N PRO A 61 -10.64 -20.49 4.83
CA PRO A 61 -11.47 -19.49 5.50
C PRO A 61 -10.61 -18.66 6.47
N ILE A 62 -9.82 -17.75 5.93
CA ILE A 62 -9.24 -16.61 6.61
C ILE A 62 -10.46 -15.77 6.90
N GLN A 63 -10.83 -15.68 8.17
CA GLN A 63 -11.84 -14.75 8.62
C GLN A 63 -11.50 -13.40 8.01
N ALA A 64 -12.47 -12.79 7.33
CA ALA A 64 -12.41 -11.36 7.08
C ALA A 64 -12.25 -10.72 8.46
N ASN A 65 -11.06 -10.21 8.75
CA ASN A 65 -10.74 -9.79 10.11
C ASN A 65 -11.49 -8.51 10.52
N TYR A 66 -12.27 -7.88 9.62
CA TYR A 66 -12.94 -6.61 9.87
C TYR A 66 -14.22 -6.44 9.05
N GLU A 67 -15.24 -5.82 9.65
CA GLU A 67 -16.31 -5.16 8.91
C GLU A 67 -15.73 -3.92 8.22
N LEU A 68 -15.31 -4.09 6.96
CA LEU A 68 -14.76 -3.01 6.15
C LEU A 68 -15.89 -2.18 5.53
N SER A 69 -15.70 -0.88 5.56
CA SER A 69 -16.56 0.12 4.91
C SER A 69 -15.69 1.09 4.11
N ALA A 70 -16.32 1.85 3.22
CA ALA A 70 -15.62 2.91 2.49
C ALA A 70 -14.92 3.92 3.43
N ALA A 71 -15.44 4.13 4.65
CA ALA A 71 -14.89 5.09 5.59
C ALA A 71 -13.63 4.60 6.33
N ASN A 72 -13.47 3.29 6.54
CA ASN A 72 -12.38 2.73 7.36
C ASN A 72 -11.38 1.88 6.58
N VAL A 73 -11.65 1.56 5.31
CA VAL A 73 -10.86 0.55 4.58
C VAL A 73 -9.39 0.92 4.43
N VAL A 74 -9.08 2.18 4.13
CA VAL A 74 -7.68 2.63 4.00
C VAL A 74 -6.94 2.54 5.33
N GLU A 75 -7.58 2.93 6.43
CA GLU A 75 -7.02 2.79 7.79
C GLU A 75 -6.64 1.34 8.07
N GLN A 76 -7.57 0.42 7.86
CA GLN A 76 -7.35 -1.01 8.13
C GLN A 76 -6.25 -1.60 7.24
N LEU A 77 -6.22 -1.23 5.95
CA LEU A 77 -5.16 -1.65 5.03
C LEU A 77 -3.78 -1.21 5.53
N VAL A 78 -3.65 0.05 5.93
CA VAL A 78 -2.40 0.63 6.42
C VAL A 78 -1.94 -0.05 7.71
N LEU A 79 -2.84 -0.28 8.67
CA LEU A 79 -2.53 -0.97 9.93
C LEU A 79 -2.09 -2.42 9.72
N GLN A 80 -2.75 -3.14 8.80
CA GLN A 80 -2.36 -4.50 8.42
C GLN A 80 -0.95 -4.51 7.81
N ARG A 81 -0.65 -3.56 6.92
CA ARG A 81 0.69 -3.46 6.33
C ARG A 81 1.76 -3.08 7.35
N LYS A 82 1.47 -2.18 8.29
CA LYS A 82 2.34 -1.86 9.43
C LYS A 82 2.72 -3.13 10.20
N ALA A 83 1.76 -4.02 10.42
CA ALA A 83 1.97 -5.30 11.11
C ALA A 83 2.65 -6.38 10.24
N GLY A 84 3.02 -6.07 8.99
CA GLY A 84 3.57 -7.06 8.05
C GLY A 84 2.56 -8.12 7.60
N GLN A 85 1.25 -7.83 7.76
CA GLN A 85 0.16 -8.76 7.45
C GLN A 85 -0.50 -8.42 6.11
N GLN A 86 -1.09 -9.44 5.50
CA GLN A 86 -1.94 -9.30 4.32
C GLN A 86 -3.35 -8.86 4.72
N ALA A 87 -3.95 -7.97 3.95
CA ALA A 87 -5.37 -7.66 4.07
C ALA A 87 -6.19 -8.56 3.13
N VAL A 88 -7.04 -9.41 3.72
CA VAL A 88 -8.00 -10.24 2.96
C VAL A 88 -9.37 -9.60 3.09
N ILE A 89 -9.94 -9.19 1.96
CA ILE A 89 -11.22 -8.47 1.89
C ILE A 89 -12.25 -9.39 1.25
N ASP A 90 -13.26 -9.77 2.02
CA ASP A 90 -14.38 -10.52 1.49
C ASP A 90 -15.27 -9.63 0.61
N ILE A 91 -15.50 -10.07 -0.62
CA ILE A 91 -16.26 -9.36 -1.63
C ILE A 91 -17.54 -10.13 -1.90
N PRO A 92 -18.69 -9.72 -1.32
CA PRO A 92 -19.97 -10.31 -1.64
C PRO A 92 -20.35 -10.01 -3.09
N ILE A 93 -20.84 -11.04 -3.78
CA ILE A 93 -21.35 -10.93 -5.15
C ILE A 93 -22.85 -11.27 -5.11
N THR A 94 -23.65 -10.47 -5.82
CA THR A 94 -25.10 -10.71 -5.91
C THR A 94 -25.40 -11.97 -6.70
N ASP A 95 -26.64 -12.47 -6.59
CA ASP A 95 -27.08 -13.64 -7.35
C ASP A 95 -26.95 -13.47 -8.87
N ASP A 96 -27.03 -12.23 -9.36
CA ASP A 96 -26.81 -11.86 -10.77
C ASP A 96 -25.34 -11.63 -11.15
N GLY A 97 -24.40 -11.98 -10.27
CA GLY A 97 -22.96 -11.91 -10.55
C GLY A 97 -22.35 -10.50 -10.41
N ASN A 98 -23.07 -9.55 -9.81
CA ASN A 98 -22.66 -8.15 -9.73
C ASN A 98 -22.12 -7.75 -8.35
N LEU A 99 -21.32 -6.68 -8.31
CA LEU A 99 -20.88 -6.04 -7.06
C LEU A 99 -22.01 -5.19 -6.46
N LEU A 100 -22.19 -5.27 -5.14
CA LEU A 100 -23.04 -4.36 -4.37
C LEU A 100 -22.54 -2.91 -4.43
N ALA A 101 -23.43 -1.93 -4.22
CA ALA A 101 -23.07 -0.50 -4.34
C ALA A 101 -22.04 -0.09 -3.28
N GLU A 102 -22.21 -0.55 -2.05
CA GLU A 102 -21.31 -0.39 -0.91
C GLU A 102 -19.94 -1.01 -1.18
N THR A 103 -19.90 -2.16 -1.86
CA THR A 103 -18.65 -2.80 -2.30
C THR A 103 -17.96 -1.92 -3.33
N LYS A 104 -18.69 -1.41 -4.33
CA LYS A 104 -18.11 -0.48 -5.33
C LYS A 104 -17.54 0.78 -4.66
N ALA A 105 -18.24 1.35 -3.68
CA ALA A 105 -17.78 2.52 -2.94
C ALA A 105 -16.50 2.21 -2.15
N LEU A 106 -16.44 1.07 -1.46
CA LEU A 106 -15.25 0.59 -0.76
C LEU A 106 -14.07 0.42 -1.72
N LEU A 107 -14.26 -0.29 -2.83
CA LEU A 107 -13.20 -0.52 -3.83
C LEU A 107 -12.73 0.79 -4.48
N THR A 108 -13.63 1.77 -4.64
CA THR A 108 -13.29 3.11 -5.14
C THR A 108 -12.37 3.85 -4.17
N GLN A 109 -12.63 3.77 -2.85
CA GLN A 109 -11.75 4.38 -1.85
C GLN A 109 -10.36 3.74 -1.83
N ILE A 110 -10.30 2.40 -1.92
CA ILE A 110 -9.02 1.70 -2.07
C ILE A 110 -8.30 2.18 -3.33
N ASN A 111 -8.99 2.20 -4.48
CA ASN A 111 -8.39 2.60 -5.76
C ASN A 111 -7.81 4.01 -5.71
N ASN A 112 -8.55 4.98 -5.18
CA ASN A 112 -8.13 6.37 -5.13
C ASN A 112 -6.83 6.53 -4.31
N TRP A 113 -6.73 5.83 -3.18
CA TRP A 113 -5.54 5.88 -2.35
C TRP A 113 -4.37 5.08 -2.95
N MET A 114 -4.63 3.86 -3.42
CA MET A 114 -3.64 2.97 -4.05
C MET A 114 -3.09 3.53 -5.37
N HIS A 115 -3.84 4.36 -6.08
CA HIS A 115 -3.34 5.03 -7.29
C HIS A 115 -2.12 5.91 -7.00
N LEU A 116 -2.10 6.57 -5.83
CA LEU A 116 -1.00 7.43 -5.42
C LEU A 116 0.06 6.67 -4.62
N PHE A 117 -0.37 5.79 -3.72
CA PHE A 117 0.50 5.21 -2.69
C PHE A 117 0.74 3.71 -2.86
N GLY A 118 0.18 3.09 -3.89
CA GLY A 118 0.17 1.64 -4.07
C GLY A 118 1.55 1.01 -4.28
N HIS A 119 2.54 1.76 -4.78
CA HIS A 119 3.92 1.29 -4.83
C HIS A 119 4.52 1.16 -3.42
N ALA A 120 4.47 2.24 -2.63
CA ALA A 120 4.95 2.24 -1.26
C ALA A 120 4.23 1.19 -0.40
N PHE A 121 2.92 1.01 -0.62
CA PHE A 121 2.11 0.05 0.12
C PHE A 121 2.43 -1.41 -0.26
N ASN A 122 2.44 -1.74 -1.56
CA ASN A 122 2.67 -3.11 -2.00
C ASN A 122 4.12 -3.55 -1.80
N GLU A 123 5.09 -2.66 -1.99
CA GLU A 123 6.52 -3.01 -1.93
C GLU A 123 7.13 -2.74 -0.56
N GLY A 124 6.47 -1.95 0.29
CA GLY A 124 6.97 -1.62 1.63
C GLY A 124 6.91 -2.80 2.59
N GLU A 125 7.92 -3.04 3.41
CA GLU A 125 7.96 -4.03 4.49
C GLU A 125 8.46 -3.38 5.79
N PRO A 126 8.18 -3.95 6.98
CA PRO A 126 8.65 -3.41 8.25
C PRO A 126 10.18 -3.24 8.28
N CYS A 127 10.66 -2.18 8.91
CA CYS A 127 12.09 -1.91 9.08
C CYS A 127 12.40 -1.37 10.48
N HIS A 128 13.67 -1.15 10.79
CA HIS A 128 14.12 -0.69 12.10
C HIS A 128 13.99 0.83 12.33
N LEU A 129 13.59 1.60 11.31
CA LEU A 129 13.45 3.05 11.43
C LEU A 129 12.23 3.43 12.27
N THR A 130 12.38 4.45 13.11
CA THR A 130 11.32 4.92 14.02
C THR A 130 11.10 6.42 13.90
N ILE A 131 9.88 6.85 14.23
CA ILE A 131 9.51 8.27 14.33
C ILE A 131 9.48 8.66 15.81
N SER A 132 10.29 9.62 16.25
CA SER A 132 10.40 9.93 17.68
C SER A 132 9.38 10.93 18.22
N ASN A 133 8.73 11.69 17.34
CA ASN A 133 7.82 12.79 17.72
C ASN A 133 6.40 12.62 17.20
N VAL A 134 6.02 11.41 16.81
CA VAL A 134 4.67 11.04 16.35
C VAL A 134 4.25 9.77 17.07
N ASN A 135 2.99 9.68 17.51
CA ASN A 135 2.43 8.46 18.07
C ASN A 135 2.51 7.32 17.03
N GLU A 136 2.84 6.11 17.46
CA GLU A 136 2.96 4.94 16.57
C GLU A 136 1.69 4.63 15.77
N ASP A 137 0.50 4.98 16.27
CA ASP A 137 -0.78 4.83 15.57
C ASP A 137 -0.99 5.88 14.49
N ASN A 138 -0.21 6.96 14.54
CA ASN A 138 -0.29 8.08 13.61
C ASN A 138 0.90 8.14 12.64
N GLY A 139 1.94 7.32 12.83
CA GLY A 139 3.02 7.24 11.87
C GLY A 139 3.99 6.09 12.10
N PHE A 140 4.52 5.57 10.99
CA PHE A 140 5.50 4.48 10.97
C PHE A 140 6.30 4.50 9.67
N VAL A 141 7.37 3.70 9.62
CA VAL A 141 8.27 3.63 8.47
C VAL A 141 8.35 2.21 7.94
N LEU A 142 8.17 2.06 6.62
CA LEU A 142 8.45 0.83 5.88
C LEU A 142 9.68 1.04 5.00
N GLN A 143 10.38 -0.04 4.67
CA GLN A 143 11.41 -0.05 3.62
C GLN A 143 10.89 -0.74 2.36
N ASN A 144 11.36 -0.34 1.19
CA ASN A 144 11.06 -1.10 -0.02
C ASN A 144 11.81 -2.43 0.01
N ARG A 145 11.08 -3.55 -0.13
CA ARG A 145 11.63 -4.92 -0.09
C ARG A 145 12.57 -5.28 -1.26
N HIS A 146 12.55 -4.50 -2.33
CA HIS A 146 13.36 -4.71 -3.53
C HIS A 146 14.48 -3.67 -3.65
N MET A 147 14.28 -2.48 -3.07
CA MET A 147 15.22 -1.36 -3.13
C MET A 147 15.43 -0.82 -1.71
N HIS A 148 16.26 -1.47 -0.90
CA HIS A 148 16.38 -1.14 0.53
C HIS A 148 16.80 0.32 0.81
N PHE A 149 17.40 1.01 -0.15
CA PHE A 149 17.73 2.44 -0.05
C PHE A 149 16.49 3.36 -0.16
N GLN A 150 15.30 2.83 -0.47
CA GLN A 150 14.03 3.55 -0.45
C GLN A 150 13.25 3.20 0.81
N LYS A 151 12.87 4.22 1.57
CA LYS A 151 12.01 4.11 2.74
C LYS A 151 10.75 4.94 2.54
N TYR A 152 9.67 4.54 3.18
CA TYR A 152 8.36 5.18 3.10
C TYR A 152 7.85 5.48 4.51
N ILE A 153 7.67 6.76 4.81
CA ILE A 153 7.03 7.20 6.04
C ILE A 153 5.53 7.29 5.77
N PHE A 154 4.75 6.46 6.46
CA PHE A 154 3.31 6.58 6.51
C PHE A 154 2.97 7.52 7.66
N ILE A 155 2.21 8.57 7.38
CA ILE A 155 1.83 9.58 8.36
C ILE A 155 0.36 9.92 8.23
N LYS A 156 -0.34 9.97 9.36
CA LYS A 156 -1.76 10.27 9.44
C LYS A 156 -1.97 11.78 9.56
N ALA A 157 -2.97 12.30 8.87
CA ALA A 157 -3.42 13.67 8.99
C ALA A 157 -4.13 13.89 10.34
N PRO A 158 -4.03 15.10 10.95
CA PRO A 158 -3.27 16.26 10.47
C PRO A 158 -1.75 16.05 10.58
N LEU A 159 -1.01 16.53 9.57
CA LEU A 159 0.44 16.40 9.54
C LEU A 159 1.09 17.28 10.63
N PRO A 160 2.08 16.78 11.39
CA PRO A 160 2.88 17.63 12.26
C PRO A 160 3.73 18.59 11.41
N GLU A 161 4.16 19.73 11.97
CA GLU A 161 5.06 20.64 11.25
C GLU A 161 6.44 20.03 10.98
N ILE A 162 6.87 19.08 11.82
CA ILE A 162 8.19 18.43 11.74
C ILE A 162 8.03 16.94 12.02
N ILE A 163 8.78 16.11 11.30
CA ILE A 163 8.98 14.68 11.60
C ILE A 163 10.45 14.42 11.92
N LYS A 164 10.71 13.62 12.95
CA LYS A 164 12.05 13.20 13.37
C LYS A 164 12.19 11.68 13.23
N ILE A 165 13.11 11.24 12.39
CA ILE A 165 13.37 9.82 12.08
C ILE A 165 14.74 9.41 12.64
N HIS A 166 14.78 8.24 13.28
CA HIS A 166 16.00 7.62 13.78
C HIS A 166 16.28 6.29 13.08
N GLY A 167 17.55 5.87 13.13
CA GLY A 167 18.02 4.59 12.60
C GLY A 167 18.61 4.65 11.18
N LEU A 168 18.58 5.82 10.54
CA LEU A 168 19.32 6.05 9.29
C LEU A 168 20.81 6.18 9.58
N THR A 169 21.63 5.53 8.76
CA THR A 169 23.10 5.57 8.88
C THR A 169 23.72 6.69 8.08
N ASN A 170 23.08 7.10 6.99
CA ASN A 170 23.59 8.11 6.08
C ASN A 170 22.54 9.20 5.82
N LYS A 171 23.04 10.38 5.46
CA LYS A 171 22.19 11.49 5.01
C LYS A 171 21.43 11.04 3.73
N PRO A 172 20.10 11.19 3.69
CA PRO A 172 19.34 10.94 2.47
C PRO A 172 19.73 11.89 1.33
N ASN A 173 19.60 11.43 0.10
CA ASN A 173 19.79 12.26 -1.09
C ASN A 173 18.56 13.12 -1.36
N ARG A 174 17.36 12.57 -1.11
CA ARG A 174 16.11 13.24 -1.42
C ARG A 174 14.98 12.77 -0.51
N ILE A 175 14.09 13.69 -0.17
CA ILE A 175 12.87 13.40 0.58
C ILE A 175 11.71 14.09 -0.12
N GLU A 176 10.62 13.37 -0.39
CA GLU A 176 9.49 13.93 -1.11
C GLU A 176 8.13 13.41 -0.64
N MET A 177 7.10 14.24 -0.78
CA MET A 177 5.70 13.81 -0.70
C MET A 177 5.37 12.97 -1.93
N VAL A 178 4.91 11.73 -1.74
CA VAL A 178 4.65 10.79 -2.85
C VAL A 178 3.53 11.29 -3.77
N ALA A 179 2.44 11.81 -3.20
CA ALA A 179 1.26 12.20 -3.97
C ALA A 179 1.56 13.36 -4.96
N GLN A 180 2.30 14.38 -4.52
CA GLN A 180 2.56 15.58 -5.31
C GLN A 180 3.97 15.60 -5.95
N ARG A 181 4.82 14.63 -5.59
CA ARG A 181 6.25 14.61 -5.96
C ARG A 181 6.99 15.88 -5.54
N THR A 182 6.54 16.50 -4.46
CA THR A 182 7.11 17.72 -3.91
C THR A 182 8.26 17.36 -2.98
N GLU A 183 9.44 17.89 -3.24
CA GLU A 183 10.61 17.74 -2.38
C GLU A 183 10.40 18.50 -1.06
N LEU A 184 10.88 17.91 0.03
CA LEU A 184 10.75 18.46 1.37
C LEU A 184 12.12 18.85 1.89
N ASP A 185 12.18 19.99 2.57
CA ASP A 185 13.39 20.40 3.28
C ASP A 185 13.67 19.46 4.45
N PHE A 186 14.93 19.08 4.61
CA PHE A 186 15.36 18.24 5.72
C PHE A 186 16.80 18.54 6.16
N THR A 187 17.08 18.18 7.39
CA THR A 187 18.43 18.16 7.95
C THR A 187 18.77 16.76 8.46
N PHE A 188 20.04 16.39 8.41
CA PHE A 188 20.53 15.15 8.98
C PHE A 188 21.77 15.47 9.82
N ALA A 189 21.64 15.29 11.13
CA ALA A 189 22.68 15.52 12.12
C ALA A 189 22.49 14.53 13.27
N ASP A 190 23.56 14.11 13.92
CA ASP A 190 23.52 13.21 15.08
C ASP A 190 22.73 11.91 14.83
N ASN A 191 22.84 11.35 13.61
CA ASN A 191 22.09 10.17 13.14
C ASN A 191 20.56 10.31 13.24
N GLN A 192 20.07 11.55 13.19
CA GLN A 192 18.64 11.88 13.18
C GLN A 192 18.32 12.68 11.93
N LEU A 193 17.31 12.22 11.20
CA LEU A 193 16.72 12.95 10.10
C LEU A 193 15.56 13.81 10.62
N THR A 194 15.58 15.10 10.32
CA THR A 194 14.49 16.02 10.64
C THR A 194 13.90 16.56 9.34
N ILE A 195 12.61 16.30 9.10
CA ILE A 195 11.88 16.68 7.89
C ILE A 195 10.92 17.81 8.23
N ASN A 196 10.95 18.90 7.46
CA ASN A 196 10.04 20.02 7.62
C ASN A 196 8.79 19.82 6.75
N LEU A 197 7.62 19.83 7.38
CA LEU A 197 6.31 19.67 6.75
C LEU A 197 5.44 20.92 6.84
N LYS A 198 5.94 22.03 7.40
CA LYS A 198 5.18 23.27 7.56
C LYS A 198 4.52 23.75 6.26
N ASN A 199 5.22 23.57 5.14
CA ASN A 199 4.75 23.95 3.80
C ASN A 199 4.45 22.74 2.92
N ALA A 200 4.27 21.55 3.51
CA ALA A 200 3.91 20.36 2.74
C ALA A 200 2.54 20.59 2.07
N PRO A 201 2.37 20.17 0.80
CA PRO A 201 1.08 20.23 0.12
C PRO A 201 -0.01 19.52 0.92
N LYS A 202 -1.20 20.12 0.95
CA LYS A 202 -2.36 19.48 1.57
C LYS A 202 -2.84 18.30 0.72
N SER A 203 -3.41 17.32 1.39
CA SER A 203 -4.06 16.16 0.78
C SER A 203 -5.36 15.88 1.50
N ASP A 204 -6.35 15.41 0.75
CA ASP A 204 -7.64 14.98 1.31
C ASP A 204 -7.57 13.56 1.92
N PHE A 205 -6.45 12.84 1.70
CA PHE A 205 -6.25 11.51 2.26
C PHE A 205 -5.80 11.56 3.71
N THR A 206 -6.46 10.77 4.57
CA THR A 206 -6.09 10.61 5.97
C THR A 206 -4.68 10.05 6.13
N TRP A 207 -4.29 9.07 5.31
CA TRP A 207 -2.93 8.56 5.29
C TRP A 207 -2.17 9.09 4.09
N GLN A 208 -1.02 9.71 4.36
CA GLN A 208 -0.11 10.23 3.36
C GLN A 208 1.23 9.51 3.46
N VAL A 209 1.99 9.54 2.37
CA VAL A 209 3.28 8.86 2.27
C VAL A 209 4.37 9.84 1.85
N ILE A 210 5.46 9.83 2.61
CA ILE A 210 6.72 10.53 2.29
C ILE A 210 7.74 9.46 1.88
N ARG A 211 8.46 9.67 0.80
CA ARG A 211 9.56 8.81 0.38
C ARG A 211 10.89 9.41 0.83
N ILE A 212 11.69 8.60 1.52
CA ILE A 212 13.11 8.85 1.77
C ILE A 212 13.89 8.05 0.73
N GLN A 213 14.74 8.75 -0.02
CA GLN A 213 15.68 8.16 -0.95
C GLN A 213 17.08 8.30 -0.35
N GLU A 214 17.61 7.19 0.18
CA GLU A 214 18.99 7.12 0.67
C GLU A 214 19.99 7.17 -0.49
N HIS A 215 21.23 7.50 -0.14
CA HIS A 215 22.37 7.46 -1.05
C HIS A 215 22.65 6.03 -1.51
N ARG A 216 22.85 5.85 -2.82
CA ARG A 216 23.28 4.57 -3.38
C ARG A 216 24.79 4.60 -3.61
N PRO A 217 25.52 3.51 -3.34
CA PRO A 217 26.93 3.42 -3.71
C PRO A 217 27.19 3.69 -5.21
N GLU A 218 26.21 3.41 -6.06
CA GLU A 218 26.24 3.72 -7.49
C GLU A 218 26.29 5.23 -7.78
N ASP A 219 25.73 6.06 -6.89
CA ASP A 219 25.76 7.52 -7.03
C ASP A 219 27.18 8.08 -6.82
N ASP A 220 28.10 7.30 -6.23
CA ASP A 220 29.53 7.65 -6.08
C ASP A 220 30.36 7.31 -7.34
N ILE A 221 29.80 6.57 -8.29
CA ILE A 221 30.47 6.25 -9.56
C ILE A 221 30.49 7.54 -10.39
N LYS A 222 31.63 8.24 -10.36
CA LYS A 222 31.89 9.40 -11.23
C LYS A 222 31.57 9.03 -12.68
N ALA A 223 30.94 9.97 -13.39
CA ALA A 223 30.69 9.86 -14.83
C ALA A 223 31.95 9.35 -15.55
N THR A 224 31.89 8.11 -16.05
CA THR A 224 32.90 7.60 -16.97
C THR A 224 32.77 8.40 -18.25
N LYS A 225 33.69 9.35 -18.45
CA LYS A 225 33.92 9.96 -19.76
C LYS A 225 34.37 8.85 -20.69
N PHE A 226 33.46 8.35 -21.51
CA PHE A 226 33.80 7.64 -22.74
C PHE A 226 33.95 8.68 -23.85
#